data_AF-A0A328LHN5-F1
#
_entry.id   AF-A0A328LHN5-F1
#
_cell.length_a   1.000
_cell.length_b   1.000
_cell.length_c   1.000
_cell.angle_alpha   90.00
_cell.angle_beta   90.00
_cell.angle_gamma   90.00
#
_symmetry.space_group_name_H-M   'P 1'
#
loop_
_entity.id
_entity.type
_entity.pdbx_description
1 polymer ?
#
loop_
_entity_poly.entity_id
_entity_poly.type
_entity_poly.pdbx_seq_one_letter_code
_entity_poly.pdbx_strand_id
1 'polypeptide(L)'
;MKKIIGAATATVLGLGAFTTSAIAETIVTADVLNVREKPTTESKIVEKVKEGQKLKVIHTEEGWPKIDLNGKELFVSSEYTKDIYHVTANLLNVRTEANTESEILGRLKQDDVIESTHQVKDGWLQFEYKGKTAYANVSFLSSTAPIEKKAEEKTKRVAKVQKAVKAKEEVKTQKEAKVQEIAKAKETTKEQKETKAEE
;
A
#
# COMPACT_ATOMS: atom_id res chain seq x y z
N MET A 1 28.42 48.65 -15.66
CA MET A 1 26.97 48.42 -15.85
C MET A 1 26.69 46.97 -15.44
N LYS A 2 26.33 46.69 -14.18
CA LYS A 2 24.95 46.46 -13.70
C LYS A 2 24.06 45.74 -14.73
N LYS A 3 23.86 44.42 -14.57
CA LYS A 3 22.54 43.76 -14.57
C LYS A 3 22.59 42.49 -13.72
N ILE A 4 21.92 42.56 -12.58
CA ILE A 4 21.45 41.43 -11.77
C ILE A 4 20.22 40.85 -12.48
N ILE A 5 20.22 39.55 -12.75
CA ILE A 5 18.98 38.83 -13.07
C ILE A 5 18.99 37.60 -12.18
N GLY A 6 18.27 37.72 -11.07
CA GLY A 6 17.96 36.60 -10.19
C GLY A 6 16.97 35.68 -10.88
N ALA A 7 17.30 34.40 -10.95
CA ALA A 7 16.34 33.35 -11.21
C ALA A 7 16.07 32.65 -9.88
N ALA A 8 14.86 32.82 -9.38
CA ALA A 8 14.37 32.14 -8.19
C ALA A 8 14.46 30.63 -8.39
N THR A 9 15.11 29.95 -7.45
CA THR A 9 15.02 28.51 -7.27
C THR A 9 13.58 28.14 -6.92
N ALA A 10 12.79 27.75 -7.91
CA ALA A 10 11.53 27.06 -7.66
C ALA A 10 11.86 25.64 -7.23
N THR A 11 12.04 25.42 -5.92
CA THR A 11 12.10 24.08 -5.35
C THR A 11 10.72 23.45 -5.52
N VAL A 12 10.53 22.72 -6.61
CA VAL A 12 9.38 21.83 -6.78
C VAL A 12 9.51 20.77 -5.69
N LEU A 13 8.73 20.90 -4.62
CA LEU A 13 8.50 19.83 -3.65
C LEU A 13 7.86 18.68 -4.41
N GLY A 14 8.69 17.76 -4.90
CA GLY A 14 8.26 16.55 -5.57
C GLY A 14 7.34 15.78 -4.65
N LEU A 15 6.07 15.64 -5.05
CA LEU A 15 5.22 14.55 -4.60
C LEU A 15 5.86 13.26 -5.14
N GLY A 16 6.84 12.73 -4.41
CA GLY A 16 7.35 11.40 -4.64
C GLY A 16 6.18 10.44 -4.52
N ALA A 17 5.80 9.82 -5.63
CA ALA A 17 4.87 8.70 -5.63
C ALA A 17 5.57 7.55 -4.88
N PHE A 18 5.32 7.42 -3.58
CA PHE A 18 5.69 6.23 -2.84
C PHE A 18 4.78 5.11 -3.34
N THR A 19 5.26 4.32 -4.30
CA THR A 19 4.58 3.09 -4.72
C THR A 19 4.67 2.12 -3.55
N THR A 20 3.61 2.00 -2.76
CA THR A 20 3.48 0.95 -1.76
C THR A 20 3.30 -0.36 -2.50
N SER A 21 4.41 -1.04 -2.82
CA SER A 21 4.35 -2.39 -3.39
C SER A 21 3.67 -3.29 -2.36
N ALA A 22 2.66 -4.04 -2.80
CA ALA A 22 2.06 -5.05 -1.95
C ALA A 22 3.11 -6.14 -1.70
N ILE A 23 3.35 -6.49 -0.43
CA ILE A 23 4.39 -7.42 -0.02
C ILE A 23 3.72 -8.71 0.43
N ALA A 24 4.25 -9.85 0.00
CA ALA A 24 3.72 -11.15 0.41
C ALA A 24 4.03 -11.44 1.90
N GLU A 25 3.32 -12.37 2.51
CA GLU A 25 3.56 -12.77 3.91
C GLU A 25 3.88 -14.26 4.05
N THR A 26 4.74 -14.59 5.01
CA THR A 26 5.01 -15.96 5.45
C THR A 26 5.01 -16.03 6.97
N ILE A 27 4.64 -17.16 7.56
CA ILE A 27 4.61 -17.36 9.02
C ILE A 27 5.67 -18.37 9.45
N VAL A 28 6.36 -18.07 10.56
CA VAL A 28 7.39 -18.94 11.13
C VAL A 28 6.75 -20.12 11.86
N THR A 29 7.23 -21.33 11.60
CA THR A 29 6.73 -22.58 12.21
C THR A 29 7.69 -23.22 13.22
N ALA A 30 8.93 -22.72 13.32
CA ALA A 30 9.91 -23.20 14.30
C ALA A 30 9.94 -22.30 15.54
N ASP A 31 10.17 -22.88 16.72
CA ASP A 31 10.32 -22.16 18.00
C ASP A 31 11.26 -20.94 17.87
N VAL A 32 12.40 -21.17 17.23
CA VAL A 32 13.41 -20.16 16.92
C VAL A 32 14.00 -20.44 15.54
N LEU A 33 13.80 -19.50 14.61
CA LEU A 33 14.35 -19.54 13.27
C LEU A 33 15.45 -18.51 13.10
N ASN A 34 16.58 -18.93 12.51
CA ASN A 34 17.69 -18.06 12.18
C ASN A 34 17.39 -17.27 10.90
N VAL A 35 17.61 -15.95 10.95
CA VAL A 35 17.56 -15.05 9.80
C VAL A 35 18.97 -14.74 9.35
N ARG A 36 19.24 -14.85 8.05
CA ARG A 36 20.60 -14.92 7.49
C ARG A 36 20.86 -13.88 6.41
N GLU A 37 22.14 -13.57 6.16
CA GLU A 37 22.55 -12.59 5.14
C GLU A 37 22.43 -13.13 3.70
N LYS A 38 22.49 -14.44 3.49
CA LYS A 38 22.41 -15.09 2.17
C LYS A 38 21.50 -16.33 2.23
N PRO A 39 20.98 -16.82 1.08
CA PRO A 39 20.09 -17.99 1.03
C PRO A 39 20.83 -19.33 1.24
N THR A 40 21.65 -19.42 2.28
CA THR A 40 22.45 -20.62 2.59
C THR A 40 22.60 -20.83 4.10
N THR A 41 22.75 -22.08 4.52
CA THR A 41 22.97 -22.46 5.94
C THR A 41 24.35 -22.05 6.49
N GLU A 42 25.31 -21.84 5.60
CA GLU A 42 26.68 -21.44 5.96
C GLU A 42 26.85 -19.93 6.10
N SER A 43 25.85 -19.15 5.69
CA SER A 43 25.90 -17.70 5.78
C SER A 43 25.68 -17.21 7.21
N LYS A 44 26.17 -16.00 7.48
CA LYS A 44 26.09 -15.37 8.79
C LYS A 44 24.63 -15.17 9.23
N ILE A 45 24.38 -15.52 10.49
CA ILE A 45 23.10 -15.26 11.17
C ILE A 45 23.09 -13.80 11.62
N VAL A 46 22.05 -13.07 11.23
CA VAL A 46 21.87 -11.65 11.57
C VAL A 46 20.90 -11.48 12.73
N GLU A 47 19.80 -12.23 12.70
CA GLU A 47 18.69 -12.09 13.65
C GLU A 47 18.09 -13.48 13.95
N LYS A 48 17.21 -13.54 14.95
CA LYS A 48 16.37 -14.70 15.23
C LYS A 48 14.92 -14.27 15.35
N VAL A 49 14.04 -15.06 14.77
CA VAL A 49 12.57 -14.87 14.80
C VAL A 49 11.93 -16.08 15.47
N LYS A 50 10.72 -15.90 16.01
CA LYS A 50 10.03 -16.93 16.81
C LYS A 50 8.82 -17.49 16.06
N GLU A 51 8.38 -18.66 16.48
CA GLU A 51 7.15 -19.29 15.99
C GLU A 51 5.96 -18.31 16.00
N GLY A 52 5.14 -18.39 14.95
CA GLY A 52 3.96 -17.56 14.77
C GLY A 52 4.25 -16.14 14.30
N GLN A 53 5.53 -15.73 14.24
CA GLN A 53 5.88 -14.42 13.69
C GLN A 53 5.61 -14.39 12.19
N LYS A 54 4.85 -13.38 11.74
CA LYS A 54 4.66 -13.08 10.33
C LYS A 54 5.81 -12.24 9.79
N LEU A 55 6.30 -12.60 8.62
CA LEU A 55 7.43 -11.95 7.94
C LEU A 55 6.98 -11.49 6.56
N LYS A 56 7.41 -10.30 6.16
CA LYS A 56 7.11 -9.72 4.86
C LYS A 56 8.11 -10.25 3.84
N VAL A 57 7.64 -11.02 2.87
CA VAL A 57 8.44 -11.61 1.81
C VAL A 57 8.47 -10.68 0.60
N ILE A 58 9.68 -10.24 0.25
CA ILE A 58 9.94 -9.42 -0.93
C ILE A 58 9.85 -10.31 -2.18
N HIS A 59 10.59 -11.42 -2.17
CA HIS A 59 10.56 -12.49 -3.18
C HIS A 59 11.32 -13.72 -2.66
N THR A 60 11.36 -14.79 -3.45
CA THR A 60 12.08 -16.03 -3.10
C THR A 60 13.27 -16.22 -4.05
N GLU A 61 14.47 -16.42 -3.50
CA GLU A 61 15.70 -16.70 -4.25
C GLU A 61 16.20 -18.09 -3.87
N GLU A 62 16.43 -18.97 -4.85
CA GLU A 62 17.00 -20.31 -4.61
C GLU A 62 16.23 -21.15 -3.55
N GLY A 63 14.92 -20.92 -3.44
CA GLY A 63 14.07 -21.59 -2.45
C GLY A 63 14.09 -20.97 -1.05
N TRP A 64 14.79 -19.86 -0.84
CA TRP A 64 14.81 -19.10 0.41
C TRP A 64 14.00 -17.82 0.27
N PRO A 65 12.94 -17.62 1.09
CA PRO A 65 12.26 -16.35 1.16
C PRO A 65 13.20 -15.23 1.59
N LYS A 66 13.31 -14.21 0.75
CA LYS A 66 13.94 -12.94 1.08
C LYS A 66 12.90 -12.04 1.74
N ILE A 67 13.19 -11.61 2.95
CA ILE A 67 12.28 -10.84 3.80
C ILE A 67 12.78 -9.42 4.03
N ASP A 68 11.86 -8.49 4.23
CA ASP A 68 12.17 -7.19 4.83
C ASP A 68 11.96 -7.29 6.34
N LEU A 69 13.06 -7.19 7.09
CA LEU A 69 13.04 -7.15 8.54
C LEU A 69 13.79 -5.90 9.02
N ASN A 70 13.02 -4.94 9.56
CA ASN A 70 13.53 -3.67 10.06
C ASN A 70 14.29 -2.85 9.00
N GLY A 71 13.84 -2.87 7.73
CA GLY A 71 14.47 -2.14 6.64
C GLY A 71 15.72 -2.83 6.08
N LYS A 72 15.94 -4.10 6.42
CA LYS A 72 17.03 -4.93 5.89
C LYS A 72 16.43 -6.09 5.12
N GLU A 73 17.01 -6.37 3.96
CA GLU A 73 16.67 -7.55 3.18
C GLU A 73 17.52 -8.74 3.64
N LEU A 74 16.86 -9.76 4.19
CA LEU A 74 17.51 -10.94 4.79
C LEU A 74 16.81 -12.22 4.32
N PHE A 75 17.35 -13.38 4.65
CA PHE A 75 16.84 -14.68 4.20
C PHE A 75 16.43 -15.57 5.36
N VAL A 76 15.34 -16.31 5.17
CA VAL A 76 14.87 -17.38 6.07
C VAL A 76 14.71 -18.68 5.30
N SER A 77 14.82 -19.83 5.98
CA SER A 77 14.63 -21.13 5.34
C SER A 77 13.13 -21.40 5.14
N SER A 78 12.75 -21.80 3.92
CA SER A 78 11.37 -22.19 3.58
C SER A 78 10.90 -23.44 4.33
N GLU A 79 11.83 -24.27 4.82
CA GLU A 79 11.51 -25.46 5.63
C GLU A 79 10.80 -25.11 6.94
N TYR A 80 11.05 -23.90 7.46
CA TYR A 80 10.53 -23.44 8.76
C TYR A 80 9.55 -22.27 8.62
N THR A 81 8.98 -22.12 7.43
CA THR A 81 7.96 -21.10 7.16
C THR A 81 6.82 -21.66 6.32
N LYS A 82 5.64 -21.06 6.44
CA LYS A 82 4.50 -21.30 5.55
C LYS A 82 4.05 -20.00 4.90
N ASP A 83 3.95 -20.01 3.59
CA ASP A 83 3.44 -18.87 2.83
C ASP A 83 1.96 -18.69 3.08
N ILE A 84 1.55 -17.43 3.25
CA ILE A 84 0.18 -17.04 3.55
C ILE A 84 -0.50 -16.61 2.26
N TYR A 85 -1.67 -17.20 1.99
CA TYR A 85 -2.55 -16.80 0.90
C TYR A 85 -3.93 -16.45 1.44
N HIS A 86 -4.51 -15.38 0.91
CA HIS A 86 -5.85 -14.92 1.21
C HIS A 86 -6.80 -15.24 0.07
N VAL A 87 -7.95 -15.80 0.39
CA VAL A 87 -8.99 -16.08 -0.60
C VAL A 87 -9.64 -14.78 -1.05
N THR A 88 -9.64 -14.51 -2.36
CA THR A 88 -10.23 -13.30 -2.95
C THR A 88 -11.64 -13.52 -3.48
N ALA A 89 -12.03 -14.77 -3.73
CA ALA A 89 -13.38 -15.12 -4.18
C ALA A 89 -14.37 -15.21 -3.02
N ASN A 90 -15.65 -14.89 -3.27
CA ASN A 90 -16.73 -15.09 -2.30
C ASN A 90 -16.81 -16.54 -1.78
N LEU A 91 -16.56 -17.50 -2.68
CA LEU A 91 -16.56 -18.92 -2.40
C LEU A 91 -15.55 -19.62 -3.31
N LEU A 92 -14.57 -20.30 -2.73
CA LEU A 92 -13.53 -21.04 -3.41
C LEU A 92 -13.63 -22.53 -3.09
N ASN A 93 -13.67 -23.38 -4.11
CA ASN A 93 -13.67 -24.83 -3.91
C ASN A 93 -12.27 -25.33 -3.53
N VAL A 94 -12.23 -26.25 -2.57
CA VAL A 94 -11.04 -27.01 -2.18
C VAL A 94 -11.19 -28.42 -2.73
N ARG A 95 -10.19 -28.90 -3.47
CA ARG A 95 -10.30 -30.10 -4.30
C ARG A 95 -9.28 -31.17 -3.95
N THR A 96 -9.55 -32.42 -4.32
CA THR A 96 -8.64 -33.56 -4.10
C THR A 96 -7.44 -33.55 -5.05
N GLU A 97 -7.55 -32.95 -6.23
CA GLU A 97 -6.47 -32.87 -7.23
C GLU A 97 -6.39 -31.46 -7.86
N ALA A 98 -5.28 -31.18 -8.53
CA ALA A 98 -5.00 -29.92 -9.23
C ALA A 98 -5.77 -29.79 -10.58
N ASN A 99 -7.09 -29.98 -10.55
CA ASN A 99 -7.96 -29.84 -11.73
C ASN A 99 -9.42 -29.53 -11.33
N THR A 100 -10.24 -29.06 -12.28
CA THR A 100 -11.63 -28.65 -12.04
C THR A 100 -12.64 -29.79 -11.97
N GLU A 101 -12.24 -31.00 -12.37
CA GLU A 101 -13.13 -32.17 -12.45
C GLU A 101 -13.05 -33.06 -11.20
N SER A 102 -12.01 -32.88 -10.40
CA SER A 102 -11.79 -33.63 -9.16
C SER A 102 -12.81 -33.31 -8.07
N GLU A 103 -12.92 -34.23 -7.11
CA GLU A 103 -13.84 -34.14 -5.99
C GLU A 103 -13.60 -32.87 -5.16
N ILE A 104 -14.70 -32.25 -4.72
CA ILE A 104 -14.66 -31.08 -3.83
C ILE A 104 -14.65 -31.56 -2.38
N LEU A 105 -13.51 -31.42 -1.69
CA LEU A 105 -13.34 -31.71 -0.27
C LEU A 105 -14.02 -30.68 0.65
N GLY A 106 -14.17 -29.45 0.15
CA GLY A 106 -14.70 -28.36 0.95
C GLY A 106 -14.73 -27.04 0.20
N ARG A 107 -15.02 -25.97 0.93
CA ARG A 107 -15.06 -24.61 0.39
C ARG A 107 -14.49 -23.62 1.41
N LEU A 108 -13.80 -22.63 0.89
CA LEU A 108 -13.29 -21.47 1.63
C LEU A 108 -14.10 -20.24 1.22
N LYS A 109 -14.26 -19.30 2.13
CA LYS A 109 -14.91 -18.01 1.91
C LYS A 109 -13.87 -16.92 1.63
N GLN A 110 -14.34 -15.79 1.13
CA GLN A 110 -13.49 -14.61 0.99
C GLN A 110 -12.80 -14.29 2.33
N ASP A 111 -11.53 -13.88 2.23
CA ASP A 111 -10.63 -13.53 3.32
C ASP A 111 -10.20 -14.72 4.21
N ASP A 112 -10.67 -15.94 3.95
CA ASP A 112 -10.08 -17.15 4.56
C ASP A 112 -8.59 -17.23 4.21
N VAL A 113 -7.81 -17.74 5.17
CA VAL A 113 -6.37 -17.85 5.07
C VAL A 113 -5.97 -19.28 4.76
N ILE A 114 -5.07 -19.44 3.79
CA ILE A 114 -4.39 -20.69 3.47
C ILE A 114 -2.92 -20.51 3.82
N GLU A 115 -2.37 -21.49 4.55
CA GLU A 115 -0.94 -21.61 4.79
C GLU A 115 -0.40 -22.78 3.96
N SER A 116 0.70 -22.58 3.25
CA SER A 116 1.32 -23.65 2.45
C SER A 116 2.84 -23.61 2.49
N THR A 117 3.46 -24.78 2.42
CA THR A 117 4.89 -24.96 2.16
C THR A 117 5.19 -25.27 0.69
N HIS A 118 4.15 -25.38 -0.15
CA HIS A 118 4.28 -25.81 -1.54
C HIS A 118 4.27 -24.63 -2.50
N GLN A 119 5.14 -24.71 -3.50
CA GLN A 119 5.10 -23.79 -4.63
C GLN A 119 3.85 -24.03 -5.47
N VAL A 120 3.37 -22.94 -6.07
CA VAL A 120 2.29 -22.99 -7.05
C VAL A 120 2.75 -23.75 -8.28
N LYS A 121 1.95 -24.72 -8.72
CA LYS A 121 2.21 -25.49 -9.92
C LYS A 121 0.95 -25.55 -10.78
N ASP A 122 1.10 -25.26 -12.07
CA ASP A 122 0.03 -25.35 -13.07
C ASP A 122 -1.26 -24.59 -12.67
N GLY A 123 -1.13 -23.47 -11.94
CA GLY A 123 -2.25 -22.64 -11.48
C GLY A 123 -2.96 -23.16 -10.22
N TRP A 124 -2.40 -24.17 -9.55
CA TRP A 124 -2.94 -24.73 -8.31
C TRP A 124 -1.95 -24.60 -7.16
N LEU A 125 -2.47 -24.25 -6.00
CA LEU A 125 -1.76 -24.29 -4.74
C LEU A 125 -2.15 -25.59 -4.03
N GLN A 126 -1.14 -26.40 -3.70
CA GLN A 126 -1.30 -27.54 -2.79
C GLN A 126 -1.20 -27.05 -1.35
N PHE A 127 -2.05 -27.54 -0.45
CA PHE A 127 -2.01 -27.22 0.97
C PHE A 127 -2.68 -28.32 1.80
N GLU A 128 -2.53 -28.25 3.12
CA GLU A 128 -3.25 -29.14 4.03
C GLU A 128 -4.63 -28.58 4.37
N TYR A 129 -5.68 -29.38 4.17
CA TYR A 129 -7.04 -29.05 4.53
C TYR A 129 -7.66 -30.19 5.32
N LYS A 130 -7.96 -29.94 6.61
CA LYS A 130 -8.55 -30.92 7.53
C LYS A 130 -7.77 -32.25 7.57
N GLY A 131 -6.43 -32.16 7.63
CA GLY A 131 -5.53 -33.32 7.69
C GLY A 131 -5.37 -34.08 6.37
N LYS A 132 -5.81 -33.52 5.24
CA LYS A 132 -5.66 -34.10 3.90
C LYS A 132 -4.92 -33.14 2.97
N THR A 133 -4.15 -33.69 2.03
CA THR A 133 -3.65 -32.92 0.90
C THR A 133 -4.82 -32.45 0.05
N ALA A 134 -4.83 -31.16 -0.27
CA ALA A 134 -5.87 -30.52 -1.06
C ALA A 134 -5.32 -29.44 -1.99
N TYR A 135 -6.13 -29.01 -2.94
CA TYR A 135 -5.76 -28.07 -3.98
C TYR A 135 -6.78 -26.94 -4.11
N ALA A 136 -6.29 -25.72 -4.31
CA ALA A 136 -7.09 -24.53 -4.60
C ALA A 136 -6.50 -23.78 -5.80
N ASN A 137 -7.35 -23.20 -6.65
CA ASN A 137 -6.90 -22.47 -7.83
C ASN A 137 -6.36 -21.09 -7.43
N VAL A 138 -5.14 -20.77 -7.86
CA VAL A 138 -4.42 -19.56 -7.42
C VAL A 138 -4.97 -18.27 -7.99
N SER A 139 -5.80 -18.32 -9.03
CA SER A 139 -6.47 -17.15 -9.60
C SER A 139 -7.44 -16.50 -8.60
N PHE A 140 -7.80 -17.23 -7.54
CA PHE A 140 -8.69 -16.77 -6.47
C PHE A 140 -7.95 -16.59 -5.13
N LEU A 141 -6.62 -16.48 -5.18
CA LEU A 141 -5.75 -16.29 -4.03
C LEU A 141 -4.89 -15.03 -4.21
N SER A 142 -4.55 -14.39 -3.10
CA SER A 142 -3.57 -13.31 -3.02
C SER A 142 -2.53 -13.67 -1.96
N SER A 143 -1.24 -13.67 -2.31
CA SER A 143 -0.15 -13.82 -1.33
C SER A 143 0.05 -12.56 -0.48
N THR A 144 -0.61 -11.45 -0.85
CA THR A 144 -0.55 -10.18 -0.12
C THR A 144 -1.77 -10.04 0.77
N ALA A 145 -1.57 -9.54 1.98
CA ALA A 145 -2.66 -9.30 2.91
C ALA A 145 -3.68 -8.34 2.29
N PRO A 146 -5.00 -8.59 2.42
CA PRO A 146 -6.02 -7.67 1.94
C PRO A 146 -5.82 -6.33 2.63
N ILE A 147 -5.70 -5.27 1.82
CA ILE A 147 -5.58 -3.91 2.31
C ILE A 147 -6.88 -3.61 3.05
N GLU A 148 -6.86 -3.61 4.39
CA GLU A 148 -8.04 -3.29 5.18
C GLU A 148 -8.65 -1.98 4.66
N LYS A 149 -9.97 -1.98 4.41
CA LYS A 149 -10.76 -0.82 3.93
C LYS A 149 -10.62 0.44 4.80
N LYS A 150 -9.95 0.34 5.95
CA LYS A 150 -9.56 1.47 6.81
C LYS A 150 -8.61 2.45 6.11
N ALA A 151 -7.83 2.00 5.12
CA ALA A 151 -7.02 2.89 4.28
C ALA A 151 -7.88 3.69 3.28
N GLU A 152 -8.96 3.11 2.73
CA GLU A 152 -9.90 3.84 1.86
C GLU A 152 -10.69 4.91 2.61
N GLU A 153 -11.08 4.67 3.87
CA GLU A 153 -11.72 5.70 4.69
C GLU A 153 -10.78 6.86 5.00
N LYS A 154 -9.49 6.59 5.26
CA LYS A 154 -8.49 7.65 5.48
C LYS A 154 -8.28 8.46 4.21
N THR A 155 -8.23 7.83 3.04
CA THR A 155 -8.13 8.52 1.74
C THR A 155 -9.40 9.30 1.40
N LYS A 156 -10.60 8.77 1.66
CA LYS A 156 -11.87 9.51 1.54
C LYS A 156 -11.97 10.69 2.52
N ARG A 157 -11.46 10.54 3.75
CA ARG A 157 -11.43 11.61 4.75
C ARG A 157 -10.43 12.71 4.39
N VAL A 158 -9.25 12.35 3.87
CA VAL A 158 -8.25 13.31 3.37
C VAL A 158 -8.76 14.04 2.12
N ALA A 159 -9.43 13.34 1.18
CA ALA A 159 -10.08 13.96 0.03
C ALA A 159 -11.21 14.92 0.45
N LYS A 160 -12.00 14.58 1.49
CA LYS A 160 -13.05 15.44 2.03
C LYS A 160 -12.49 16.67 2.76
N VAL A 161 -11.36 16.54 3.47
CA VAL A 161 -10.66 17.67 4.11
C VAL A 161 -10.01 18.58 3.07
N GLN A 162 -9.39 18.05 2.01
CA GLN A 162 -8.82 18.86 0.93
C GLN A 162 -9.89 19.66 0.16
N LYS A 163 -11.08 19.07 -0.06
CA LYS A 163 -12.23 19.79 -0.65
C LYS A 163 -12.75 20.91 0.26
N ALA A 164 -12.73 20.70 1.58
CA ALA A 164 -13.14 21.70 2.56
C ALA A 164 -12.10 22.83 2.76
N VAL A 165 -10.80 22.54 2.59
CA VAL A 165 -9.74 23.56 2.64
C VAL A 165 -9.77 24.45 1.40
N LYS A 166 -9.96 23.88 0.19
CA LYS A 166 -10.15 24.68 -1.05
C LYS A 166 -11.40 25.58 -1.02
N ALA A 167 -12.51 25.08 -0.48
CA ALA A 167 -13.74 25.88 -0.36
C ALA A 167 -13.62 27.05 0.65
N LYS A 168 -12.74 26.94 1.66
CA LYS A 168 -12.49 28.03 2.61
C LYS A 168 -11.53 29.09 2.07
N GLU A 169 -10.63 28.71 1.16
CA GLU A 169 -9.71 29.62 0.48
C GLU A 169 -10.44 30.47 -0.56
N GLU A 170 -11.35 29.89 -1.37
CA GLU A 170 -12.15 30.63 -2.36
C GLU A 170 -13.10 31.67 -1.74
N VAL A 171 -13.63 31.41 -0.55
CA VAL A 171 -14.50 32.37 0.19
C VAL A 171 -13.69 33.53 0.78
N LYS A 172 -12.38 33.34 1.06
CA LYS A 172 -11.50 34.42 1.54
C LYS A 172 -11.13 35.37 0.40
N THR A 173 -10.84 34.84 -0.79
CA THR A 173 -10.46 35.64 -1.97
C THR A 173 -11.62 36.53 -2.46
N GLN A 174 -12.87 36.09 -2.33
CA GLN A 174 -14.03 36.90 -2.73
C GLN A 174 -14.39 38.02 -1.73
N LYS A 175 -14.08 37.84 -0.43
CA LYS A 175 -14.28 38.92 0.56
C LYS A 175 -13.24 40.03 0.42
N GLU A 176 -12.00 39.71 0.07
CA GLU A 176 -10.96 40.72 -0.16
C GLU A 176 -11.19 41.51 -1.47
N ALA A 177 -11.73 40.88 -2.53
CA ALA A 177 -12.09 41.57 -3.76
C ALA A 177 -13.21 42.62 -3.57
N LYS A 178 -14.22 42.33 -2.73
CA LYS A 178 -15.35 43.25 -2.50
C LYS A 178 -14.97 44.46 -1.62
N VAL A 179 -13.93 44.35 -0.79
CA VAL A 179 -13.42 45.47 0.02
C VAL A 179 -12.61 46.46 -0.84
N GLN A 180 -11.91 45.98 -1.88
CA GLN A 180 -11.17 46.85 -2.79
C GLN A 180 -12.06 47.61 -3.79
N GLU A 181 -13.21 47.04 -4.17
CA GLU A 181 -14.16 47.72 -5.06
C GLU A 181 -14.88 48.89 -4.36
N ILE A 182 -15.18 48.76 -3.06
CA ILE A 182 -15.79 49.84 -2.25
C ILE A 182 -14.78 50.97 -1.95
N ALA A 183 -13.48 50.66 -1.90
CA ALA A 183 -12.43 51.68 -1.73
C ALA A 183 -12.28 52.57 -2.98
N LYS A 184 -12.34 51.99 -4.20
CA LYS A 184 -12.27 52.74 -5.46
C LYS A 184 -13.53 53.57 -5.76
N ALA A 185 -14.69 53.16 -5.27
CA ALA A 185 -15.94 53.92 -5.44
C ALA A 185 -16.03 55.19 -4.56
N LYS A 186 -15.22 55.31 -3.50
CA LYS A 186 -15.15 56.51 -2.65
C LYS A 186 -14.12 57.56 -3.10
N GLU A 187 -13.15 57.17 -3.93
CA GLU A 187 -12.18 58.11 -4.52
C GLU A 187 -12.77 58.83 -5.75
N THR A 188 -13.58 58.13 -6.55
CA THR A 188 -14.21 58.69 -7.77
C THR A 188 -15.36 59.68 -7.50
N THR A 189 -15.90 59.73 -6.28
CA THR A 189 -16.88 60.78 -5.90
C THR A 189 -16.23 62.07 -5.39
N LYS A 190 -14.89 62.10 -5.22
CA LYS A 190 -14.16 63.29 -4.74
C LYS A 190 -13.57 64.12 -5.88
N GLU A 191 -13.27 63.52 -7.04
CA GLU A 191 -12.73 64.24 -8.22
C GLU A 191 -13.80 64.87 -9.15
N GLN A 192 -15.07 64.50 -9.04
CA GLN A 192 -16.16 65.17 -9.78
C GLN A 192 -16.74 66.42 -9.07
N LYS A 193 -16.22 66.79 -7.90
CA LYS A 193 -16.63 68.02 -7.19
C LYS A 193 -15.63 69.18 -7.32
N GLU A 194 -14.47 68.97 -7.96
CA GLU A 194 -13.44 70.00 -8.19
C GLU A 194 -13.32 70.45 -9.66
N THR A 195 -14.11 69.90 -10.59
CA THR A 195 -14.11 70.31 -12.02
C THR A 195 -15.37 71.07 -12.45
N LYS A 196 -16.12 71.67 -11.50
CA LYS A 196 -17.19 72.64 -11.77
C LYS A 196 -17.01 73.93 -10.95
N ALA A 197 -15.76 74.38 -10.88
CA ALA A 197 -15.36 75.67 -10.35
C ALA A 197 -14.31 76.30 -11.27
N GLU A 198 -14.56 76.30 -12.59
CA GLU A 198 -13.88 77.17 -13.57
C GLU A 198 -14.68 77.13 -14.89
N GLU A 199 -15.87 77.76 -14.87
CA GLU A 199 -16.51 78.61 -15.90
C GLU A 199 -18.00 78.83 -15.57
#